data_AF-A0A7V3J1L4-F1
#
_entry.id   AF-A0A7V3J1L4-F1
#
_cell.length_a   1.000
_cell.length_b   1.000
_cell.length_c   1.000
_cell.angle_alpha   90.00
_cell.angle_beta   90.00
_cell.angle_gamma   90.00
#
_symmetry.space_group_name_H-M   'P 1'
#
loop_
_entity.id
_entity.type
_entity.pdbx_description
1 polymer ?
#
loop_
_entity_poly.entity_id
_entity_poly.type
_entity_poly.pdbx_seq_one_letter_code
_entity_poly.pdbx_strand_id
1 'polypeptide(L)' 'MRLGRPPTLPSEVVARIVAERDAGASLRAISRRLTGDGIPTAQGGRAWYASTVRKVLVSSSAVASSPRSR' A
#
# COMPACT_ATOMS: atom_id res chain seq x y z
N MET A 1 -3.00 13.26 21.90
CA MET A 1 -3.60 13.17 20.56
C MET A 1 -2.90 12.04 19.79
N ARG A 2 -3.51 10.85 19.70
CA ARG A 2 -3.00 9.73 18.89
C ARG A 2 -3.30 10.02 17.41
N LEU A 3 -2.32 10.48 16.65
CA LEU A 3 -2.41 10.52 15.19
C LEU A 3 -2.30 9.09 14.66
N GLY A 4 -3.24 8.70 13.81
CA GLY A 4 -3.18 7.43 13.10
C GLY A 4 -4.55 6.84 12.90
N ARG A 5 -5.43 7.54 12.17
CA ARG A 5 -6.58 6.86 11.58
C ARG A 5 -6.00 5.68 10.78
N PRO A 6 -6.36 4.42 11.11
CA PRO A 6 -5.83 3.26 10.43
C PRO A 6 -6.06 3.44 8.93
N PRO A 7 -5.11 3.00 8.08
CA PRO A 7 -5.22 3.23 6.65
C PRO A 7 -6.56 2.67 6.19
N THR A 8 -7.34 3.47 5.46
CA THR A 8 -8.59 3.04 4.81
C THR A 8 -8.35 1.94 3.76
N LEU A 9 -7.12 1.43 3.66
CA LEU A 9 -6.70 0.38 2.77
C LEU A 9 -6.66 -0.95 3.55
N PRO A 10 -7.36 -1.99 3.09
CA PRO A 10 -7.29 -3.31 3.70
C PRO A 10 -5.85 -3.82 3.81
N SER A 11 -5.50 -4.45 4.94
CA SER A 11 -4.18 -5.01 5.19
C SER A 11 -3.79 -6.09 4.17
N GLU A 12 -4.76 -6.82 3.64
CA GLU A 12 -4.58 -7.78 2.53
C GLU A 12 -4.04 -7.10 1.26
N VAL A 13 -4.50 -5.89 0.95
CA VAL A 13 -4.03 -5.14 -0.23
C VAL A 13 -2.61 -4.66 -0.01
N VAL A 14 -2.27 -4.23 1.21
CA VAL A 14 -0.90 -3.88 1.59
C VAL A 14 0.03 -5.09 1.47
N ALA A 15 -0.36 -6.23 2.05
CA ALA A 15 0.41 -7.47 2.01
C ALA A 15 0.64 -7.94 0.57
N ARG A 16 -0.38 -7.85 -0.28
CA ARG A 16 -0.28 -8.14 -1.72
C ARG A 16 0.72 -7.21 -2.41
N ILE A 17 0.63 -5.89 -2.18
CA ILE A 17 1.56 -4.91 -2.76
C ILE A 17 3.01 -5.21 -2.37
N VAL A 18 3.24 -5.55 -1.10
CA VAL A 18 4.56 -5.90 -0.58
C VAL A 18 5.06 -7.20 -1.24
N ALA A 19 4.24 -8.25 -1.29
CA ALA A 19 4.60 -9.52 -1.90
C ALA A 19 4.89 -9.39 -3.40
N GLU A 20 4.08 -8.65 -4.16
CA GLU A 20 4.34 -8.40 -5.58
C GLU A 20 5.63 -7.60 -5.80
N ARG A 21 5.94 -6.66 -4.89
CA ARG A 21 7.19 -5.89 -4.95
C ARG A 21 8.41 -6.76 -4.66
N ASP A 22 8.31 -7.64 -3.66
CA ASP A 22 9.36 -8.59 -3.27
C ASP A 22 9.64 -9.60 -4.38
N ALA A 23 8.59 -10.04 -5.09
CA ALA A 23 8.70 -10.85 -6.31
C ALA A 23 9.30 -10.10 -7.52
N GLY A 24 9.78 -8.87 -7.35
CA GLY A 24 10.45 -8.08 -8.38
C GLY A 24 9.51 -7.31 -9.32
N ALA A 25 8.21 -7.28 -9.06
CA ALA A 25 7.29 -6.51 -9.91
C ALA A 25 7.57 -5.01 -9.84
N SER A 26 7.39 -4.33 -10.98
CA SER A 26 7.45 -2.88 -11.05
C SER A 26 6.19 -2.24 -10.47
N LEU A 27 6.31 -1.02 -9.94
CA LEU A 27 5.16 -0.28 -9.38
C LEU A 27 4.00 -0.11 -10.38
N ARG A 28 4.33 0.02 -11.67
CA ARG A 28 3.34 0.10 -12.76
C ARG A 28 2.63 -1.23 -13.00
N ALA A 29 3.34 -2.36 -12.92
CA ALA A 29 2.73 -3.68 -13.07
C ALA A 29 1.74 -3.95 -11.92
N ILE A 30 2.16 -3.67 -10.69
CA ILE A 30 1.33 -3.80 -9.49
C ILE A 30 0.08 -2.93 -9.63
N SER A 31 0.24 -1.66 -10.01
CA SER A 31 -0.90 -0.75 -10.14
C SER A 31 -1.88 -1.18 -11.23
N ARG A 32 -1.39 -1.71 -12.36
CA ARG A 32 -2.26 -2.26 -13.42
C ARG A 32 -3.04 -3.48 -12.93
N ARG A 33 -2.41 -4.39 -12.19
CA ARG A 33 -3.08 -5.57 -11.63
C ARG A 33 -4.17 -5.17 -10.64
N LEU A 34 -3.86 -4.29 -9.68
CA LEU A 34 -4.84 -3.81 -8.70
C LEU A 34 -6.02 -3.07 -9.35
N THR A 35 -5.76 -2.30 -10.41
CA THR A 35 -6.82 -1.63 -11.18
C THR A 35 -7.65 -2.63 -11.98
N GLY A 36 -7.01 -3.61 -12.63
CA GLY A 36 -7.68 -4.66 -13.39
C GLY A 36 -8.57 -5.56 -12.52
N ASP A 37 -8.14 -5.81 -11.29
CA ASP A 37 -8.90 -6.59 -10.30
C ASP A 37 -10.02 -5.78 -9.62
N GLY A 38 -10.21 -4.50 -10.00
CA GLY A 38 -11.27 -3.65 -9.48
C GLY A 38 -11.10 -3.26 -8.00
N ILE A 39 -9.88 -3.35 -7.46
CA ILE A 39 -9.64 -3.07 -6.04
C ILE A 39 -9.76 -1.56 -5.79
N PRO A 40 -10.70 -1.09 -4.94
CA PRO A 40 -10.88 0.32 -4.67
C PRO A 40 -9.67 0.90 -3.93
N THR A 41 -9.29 2.12 -4.29
CA THR A 41 -8.24 2.84 -3.57
C THR A 41 -8.81 3.48 -2.29
N ALA A 42 -8.00 3.56 -1.23
CA ALA A 42 -8.38 4.05 0.11
C ALA A 42 -8.93 5.50 0.17
N GLN A 43 -8.79 6.28 -0.91
CA GLN A 43 -9.21 7.69 -0.97
C GLN A 43 -10.16 7.96 -2.16
N GLY A 44 -10.80 6.93 -2.72
CA GLY A 44 -11.76 7.12 -3.83
C GLY A 44 -11.11 7.55 -5.15
N GLY A 45 -9.81 7.32 -5.31
CA GLY A 45 -9.13 7.49 -6.59
C GLY A 45 -9.67 6.50 -7.63
N ARG A 46 -9.86 6.98 -8.87
CA ARG A 46 -10.43 6.22 -10.00
C ARG A 46 -9.65 4.94 -10.36
N ALA A 47 -8.36 4.86 -10.03
CA ALA A 47 -7.50 3.73 -10.36
C ALA A 47 -6.26 3.70 -9.45
N TRP A 48 -5.53 2.59 -9.48
CA TRP A 48 -4.22 2.50 -8.86
C TRP A 48 -3.15 3.13 -9.75
N TYR A 49 -2.44 4.11 -9.19
CA TYR A 49 -1.27 4.73 -9.81
C TYR A 49 0.02 4.23 -9.14
N ALA A 50 1.12 4.17 -9.89
CA ALA A 50 2.43 3.78 -9.35
C ALA A 50 2.86 4.63 -8.14
N SER A 51 2.50 5.92 -8.11
CA SER A 51 2.73 6.82 -6.97
C SER A 51 1.94 6.42 -5.72
N THR A 52 0.73 5.87 -5.90
CA THR A 52 -0.11 5.36 -4.81
C THR A 52 0.50 4.10 -4.22
N VAL A 53 0.93 3.16 -5.08
CA VAL A 53 1.65 1.95 -4.66
C VAL A 53 2.92 2.30 -3.88
N ARG A 54 3.71 3.28 -4.35
CA ARG A 54 4.90 3.76 -3.65
C ARG A 54 4.59 4.28 -2.25
N LYS A 55 3.52 5.09 -2.09
CA LYS A 55 3.10 5.61 -0.78
C LYS A 55 2.74 4.49 0.20
N VAL A 56 2.05 3.46 -0.28
CA VAL A 56 1.70 2.28 0.53
C VAL A 56 2.96 1.55 1.00
N LEU A 57 3.92 1.30 0.12
CA LEU A 57 5.19 0.66 0.47
C LEU A 57 5.98 1.46 1.51
N VAL A 58 6.10 2.77 1.32
CA VAL A 58 6.79 3.66 2.28
C VAL A 58 6.10 3.65 3.64
N SER A 59 4.77 3.73 3.66
CA SER A 59 3.99 3.65 4.90
C SER A 59 4.14 2.29 5.61
N SER A 60 4.19 1.19 4.84
CA SER A 60 4.37 -0.16 5.39
C SER A 60 5.76 -0.36 6.01
N SER A 61 6.80 0.24 5.41
CA SER A 61 8.14 0.21 6.01
C SER A 61 8.22 1.07 7.27
N ALA A 62 7.53 2.22 7.30
CA ALA A 62 7.53 3.12 8.44
C ALA A 62 6.88 2.51 9.69
N VAL A 63 5.83 1.69 9.52
CA VAL A 63 5.23 0.94 10.64
C VAL A 63 6.12 -0.20 11.13
N ALA A 64 6.94 -0.79 10.25
CA ALA A 64 7.89 -1.84 10.62
C ALA A 64 9.11 -1.29 11.38
N SER A 65 9.46 -0.02 11.20
CA SER A 65 10.65 0.61 11.79
C SER A 65 10.38 1.54 12.99
N SER A 66 9.21 1.47 13.62
CA SER A 66 9.06 2.08 14.96
C SER A 66 9.47 1.09 16.05
N PRO A 67 10.62 1.30 16.75
CA PRO A 67 10.84 0.62 18.01
C PRO A 67 9.82 1.20 19.00
N ARG A 68 8.82 0.39 19.34
CA ARG A 68 8.03 0.64 20.55
C ARG A 68 8.93 0.44 21.76
N SER A 69 8.87 1.42 22.65
CA SER A 69 9.22 1.37 24.08
C SER A 69 10.70 1.53 24.45
N ARG A 70 10.99 2.59 25.22
CA ARG A 70 10.95 2.50 26.68
C ARG A 70 10.59 3.83 27.31
#